data_AF-A0A1V4QYW5-F1
#
_entry.id   AF-A0A1V4QYW5-F1
#
_cell.length_a   1.000
_cell.length_b   1.000
_cell.length_c   1.000
_cell.angle_alpha   90.00
_cell.angle_beta   90.00
_cell.angle_gamma   90.00
#
_symmetry.space_group_name_H-M   'P 1'
#
loop_
_entity.id
_entity.type
_entity.pdbx_description
1 polymer ?
#
loop_
_entity_poly.entity_id
_entity_poly.type
_entity_poly.pdbx_seq_one_letter_code
_entity_poly.pdbx_strand_id
1 'polypeptide(L)'
;MTYLKYVGILVGVLALLLPIAASADTELPSVRAELEALQRQVREGSPVYEALLEKVTSAQAARVAPESYQEDYDQLMAMRDDLTEIASKLSSALDEVLDYSQAHPEMLAQQQSEIAALTDLVDRTSLSVDNYLLQISVVVVTQSVLLGGQPAAERVEPEWHGSGEIGLLTGNGTLTDHDRQFFSFRQQYRNSSNELYTLMLDYDNDHSFLNLRRWQVGLKEELPAFYGGDLRMRQRFGDYRDLGSNTNSRKQLDLRLDYDLPFNQGCSEADFSYAYASKNYRAVSARSLLSHRASVSLTHEFEPRVIGDAFWKVYDYQYALGDALGSNATYIGAGVQYLPTDIWSWQLDYRSLEKSYDVRKSSAYFEQQWKLGARYQPDLQTLVEADWRYLDRNQRRSSTLGYNEDRLRLRFYRSFNPATDGDFKLEWRSKDYQVASGNDYDFWHGQLYLNYYPSYRARWYYNSDYFSYGYSDDARSYRRWFNRVGMNYNFPRGAALTTELGYTDQSYSTNTGRDYSILDLFADFFYPLSDDQDIRCYVAYNRLNQAMLASVNDYKSFNLGLEYRYRFDGNYRLILSYTYDRRDYARQTDIKDDALEARLGFEF
;
A
#
# COMPACT_ATOMS: atom_id res chain seq x y z
N MET A 1 -10.69 30.47 -35.12
CA MET A 1 -9.49 30.42 -35.99
C MET A 1 -8.23 30.18 -35.14
N THR A 2 -8.31 29.21 -34.22
CA THR A 2 -7.31 28.98 -33.15
C THR A 2 -6.85 27.52 -33.11
N TYR A 3 -7.56 26.61 -33.79
CA TYR A 3 -7.21 25.19 -33.91
C TYR A 3 -6.12 24.89 -34.95
N LEU A 4 -5.86 25.80 -35.90
CA LEU A 4 -4.78 25.63 -36.90
C LEU A 4 -3.38 26.00 -36.38
N LYS A 5 -3.26 26.74 -35.26
CA LYS A 5 -1.96 27.08 -34.67
C LYS A 5 -1.34 25.93 -33.87
N TYR A 6 -2.14 25.00 -33.36
CA TYR A 6 -1.65 23.86 -32.58
C TYR A 6 -1.31 22.63 -33.43
N VAL A 7 -1.95 22.47 -34.60
CA VAL A 7 -1.57 21.44 -35.59
C VAL A 7 -0.21 21.78 -36.24
N GLY A 8 0.10 23.07 -36.44
CA GLY A 8 1.39 23.52 -36.97
C GLY A 8 2.57 23.32 -36.01
N ILE A 9 2.34 23.38 -34.69
CA ILE A 9 3.38 23.09 -33.67
C ILE A 9 3.57 21.57 -33.54
N LEU A 10 2.50 20.77 -33.63
CA LEU A 10 2.58 19.30 -33.59
C LEU A 10 3.33 18.73 -34.81
N VAL A 11 3.10 19.29 -36.01
CA VAL A 11 3.82 18.91 -37.24
C VAL A 11 5.27 19.45 -37.24
N GLY A 12 5.53 20.58 -36.57
CA GLY A 12 6.87 21.13 -36.39
C GLY A 12 7.75 20.33 -35.40
N VAL A 13 7.15 19.74 -34.36
CA VAL A 13 7.84 18.84 -33.42
C VAL A 13 8.08 17.46 -34.04
N LEU A 14 7.15 16.95 -34.85
CA LEU A 14 7.33 15.70 -35.62
C LEU A 14 8.41 15.81 -36.72
N ALA A 15 8.64 17.00 -37.27
CA ALA A 15 9.67 17.25 -38.28
C ALA A 15 11.08 17.47 -37.69
N LEU A 16 11.20 17.68 -36.38
CA LEU A 16 12.47 17.79 -35.64
C LEU A 16 13.02 16.42 -35.17
N LEU A 17 12.29 15.33 -35.41
CA LEU A 17 12.62 13.96 -35.01
C LEU A 17 13.11 13.09 -36.18
N LEU A 18 13.69 13.69 -37.24
CA LEU A 18 14.36 12.94 -38.30
C LEU A 18 15.88 13.09 -38.18
N PRO A 19 16.59 12.10 -37.62
CA PRO A 19 18.01 11.93 -37.84
C PRO A 19 18.30 11.56 -39.29
N ILE A 20 19.38 12.17 -39.76
CA ILE A 20 20.00 12.04 -41.06
C ILE A 20 20.80 10.74 -41.05
N ALA A 21 20.58 9.90 -42.06
CA ALA A 21 21.45 8.78 -42.37
C ALA A 21 22.87 9.29 -42.65
N ALA A 22 23.82 8.85 -41.83
CA ALA A 22 25.25 8.88 -42.12
C ALA A 22 25.80 7.47 -41.97
N SER A 23 26.62 7.10 -42.95
CA SER A 23 27.05 5.76 -43.29
C SER A 23 28.31 5.30 -42.54
N ALA A 24 28.30 4.00 -42.25
CA ALA A 24 29.39 3.02 -42.40
C ALA A 24 30.51 2.92 -41.35
N ASP A 25 30.60 1.70 -40.81
CA ASP A 25 31.76 0.80 -40.79
C ASP A 25 32.41 0.42 -39.43
N THR A 26 32.43 -0.91 -39.20
CA THR A 26 33.54 -1.76 -38.69
C THR A 26 33.56 -2.44 -37.30
N GLU A 27 32.57 -2.34 -36.40
CA GLU A 27 32.74 -2.94 -35.04
C GLU A 27 32.02 -4.28 -34.76
N LEU A 28 30.79 -4.50 -35.20
CA LEU A 28 30.04 -5.73 -34.86
C LEU A 28 30.66 -7.06 -35.34
N PRO A 29 31.28 -7.16 -36.53
CA PRO A 29 31.90 -8.41 -36.98
C PRO A 29 33.10 -8.84 -36.12
N SER A 30 33.85 -7.89 -35.54
CA SER A 30 34.95 -8.19 -34.61
C SER A 30 34.42 -8.71 -33.27
N VAL A 31 33.40 -8.06 -32.71
CA VAL A 31 32.75 -8.51 -31.45
C VAL A 31 32.18 -9.92 -31.61
N ARG A 32 31.54 -10.19 -32.75
CA ARG A 32 31.05 -11.53 -33.08
C ARG A 32 32.18 -12.57 -33.13
N ALA A 33 33.28 -12.27 -33.80
CA ALA A 33 34.41 -13.20 -33.92
C ALA A 33 35.04 -13.49 -32.54
N GLU A 34 35.11 -12.49 -31.67
CA GLU A 34 35.59 -12.64 -30.30
C GLU A 34 34.63 -13.49 -29.45
N LEU A 35 33.32 -13.23 -29.51
CA LEU A 35 32.31 -14.03 -28.81
C LEU A 35 32.28 -15.50 -29.27
N GLU A 36 32.39 -15.75 -30.59
CA GLU A 36 32.49 -17.11 -31.12
C GLU A 36 33.79 -17.81 -30.69
N ALA A 37 34.88 -17.06 -30.49
CA ALA A 37 36.13 -17.59 -29.96
C ALA A 37 36.03 -17.94 -28.46
N LEU A 38 35.41 -17.07 -27.65
CA LEU A 38 35.16 -17.31 -26.22
C LEU A 38 34.22 -18.51 -26.02
N GLN A 39 33.14 -18.59 -26.80
CA GLN A 39 32.24 -19.74 -26.75
C GLN A 39 32.96 -21.05 -27.12
N ARG A 40 33.84 -21.01 -28.13
CA ARG A 40 34.64 -22.18 -28.51
C ARG A 40 35.62 -22.57 -27.39
N GLN A 41 36.28 -21.60 -26.77
CA GLN A 41 37.19 -21.82 -25.65
C GLN A 41 36.48 -22.50 -24.47
N VAL A 42 35.30 -22.01 -24.08
CA VAL A 42 34.49 -22.61 -23.00
C VAL A 42 34.03 -24.03 -23.38
N ARG A 43 33.60 -24.24 -24.62
CA ARG A 43 33.14 -25.55 -25.10
C ARG A 43 34.26 -26.58 -25.18
N GLU A 44 35.46 -26.18 -25.60
CA GLU A 44 36.63 -27.05 -25.66
C GLU A 44 37.21 -27.33 -24.27
N GLY A 45 37.12 -26.37 -23.34
CA GLY A 45 37.54 -26.52 -21.94
C GLY A 45 36.57 -27.32 -21.07
N SER A 46 35.26 -27.31 -21.38
CA SER A 46 34.20 -27.95 -20.59
C SER A 46 34.47 -29.39 -20.13
N PRO A 47 34.97 -30.32 -20.99
CA PRO A 47 35.29 -31.69 -20.55
C PRO A 47 36.42 -31.75 -19.50
N VAL A 48 37.37 -30.82 -19.57
CA VAL A 48 38.47 -30.70 -18.60
C VAL A 48 37.94 -30.13 -17.29
N TYR A 49 37.05 -29.14 -17.38
CA TYR A 49 36.43 -28.50 -16.22
C TYR A 49 35.59 -29.49 -15.43
N GLU A 50 34.77 -30.28 -16.12
CA GLU A 50 33.93 -31.32 -15.52
C GLU A 50 34.77 -32.42 -14.86
N ALA A 51 35.83 -32.90 -15.53
CA ALA A 51 36.70 -33.93 -14.99
C ALA A 51 37.45 -33.47 -13.72
N LEU A 52 37.96 -32.24 -13.71
CA LEU A 52 38.64 -31.66 -12.54
C LEU A 52 37.65 -31.43 -11.38
N LEU A 53 36.48 -30.85 -11.67
CA LEU A 53 35.42 -30.66 -10.67
C LEU A 53 34.97 -31.98 -10.05
N GLU A 54 34.70 -33.01 -10.86
CA GLU A 54 34.30 -34.33 -10.38
C GLU A 54 35.38 -34.97 -9.52
N LYS A 55 36.65 -34.87 -9.92
CA LYS A 55 37.78 -35.45 -9.20
C LYS A 55 37.96 -34.80 -7.82
N VAL A 56 37.93 -33.47 -7.74
CA VAL A 56 38.09 -32.75 -6.47
C VAL A 56 36.85 -32.92 -5.58
N THR A 57 35.64 -32.80 -6.11
CA THR A 57 34.40 -33.00 -5.33
C THR A 57 34.28 -34.42 -4.80
N SER A 58 34.65 -35.44 -5.60
CA SER A 58 34.65 -36.84 -5.15
C SER A 58 35.67 -37.10 -4.03
N ALA A 59 36.87 -36.50 -4.13
CA ALA A 59 37.88 -36.59 -3.07
C ALA A 59 37.44 -35.90 -1.77
N GLN A 60 36.82 -34.72 -1.88
CA GLN A 60 36.24 -33.99 -0.74
C GLN A 60 35.07 -34.75 -0.11
N ALA A 61 34.16 -35.32 -0.90
CA ALA A 61 33.03 -36.12 -0.42
C ALA A 61 33.49 -37.41 0.29
N ALA A 62 34.56 -38.04 -0.20
CA ALA A 62 35.20 -39.19 0.44
C ALA A 62 36.05 -38.83 1.68
N ARG A 63 36.14 -37.54 2.03
CA ARG A 63 36.94 -37.01 3.15
C ARG A 63 38.42 -37.43 3.11
N VAL A 64 38.97 -37.52 1.91
CA VAL A 64 40.41 -37.77 1.75
C VAL A 64 41.18 -36.55 2.25
N ALA A 65 42.38 -36.74 2.79
CA ALA A 65 43.20 -35.64 3.28
C ALA A 65 43.49 -34.62 2.15
N PRO A 66 43.35 -33.30 2.36
CA PRO A 66 43.57 -32.26 1.35
C PRO A 66 44.86 -32.39 0.55
N GLU A 67 45.94 -32.82 1.22
CA GLU A 67 47.27 -33.05 0.64
C GLU A 67 47.26 -34.04 -0.54
N SER A 68 46.29 -34.96 -0.59
CA SER A 68 46.21 -36.02 -1.60
C SER A 68 45.60 -35.61 -2.93
N TYR A 69 44.89 -34.47 -2.98
CA TYR A 69 44.28 -33.92 -4.20
C TYR A 69 44.63 -32.43 -4.39
N GLN A 70 45.66 -31.94 -3.68
CA GLN A 70 46.07 -30.53 -3.70
C GLN A 70 46.47 -30.07 -5.10
N GLU A 71 47.16 -30.92 -5.88
CA GLU A 71 47.55 -30.58 -7.25
C GLU A 71 46.34 -30.38 -8.18
N ASP A 72 45.30 -31.22 -8.03
CA ASP A 72 44.04 -31.08 -8.78
C ASP A 72 43.25 -29.85 -8.32
N TYR A 73 43.30 -29.53 -7.01
CA TYR A 73 42.70 -28.33 -6.45
C TYR A 73 43.38 -27.06 -6.95
N ASP A 74 44.72 -27.03 -7.03
CA ASP A 74 45.47 -25.89 -7.55
C ASP A 74 45.19 -25.67 -9.06
N GLN A 75 45.05 -26.76 -9.83
CA GLN A 75 44.60 -26.68 -11.23
C GLN A 75 43.18 -26.13 -11.36
N LEU A 76 42.29 -26.49 -10.44
CA LEU A 76 40.91 -25.96 -10.37
C LEU A 76 40.88 -24.47 -10.01
N MET A 77 41.85 -23.98 -9.22
CA MET A 77 42.01 -22.55 -8.92
C MET A 77 42.57 -21.76 -10.11
N ALA A 78 43.54 -22.31 -10.84
CA ALA A 78 44.00 -21.70 -12.09
C ALA A 78 42.87 -21.61 -13.14
N MET A 79 42.05 -22.65 -13.22
CA MET A 79 40.85 -22.69 -14.08
C MET A 79 39.80 -21.64 -13.67
N ARG A 80 39.66 -21.38 -12.35
CA ARG A 80 38.79 -20.31 -11.85
C ARG A 80 39.24 -18.95 -12.36
N ASP A 81 40.54 -18.69 -12.36
CA ASP A 81 41.10 -17.42 -12.83
C ASP A 81 40.84 -17.25 -14.34
N ASP A 82 41.05 -18.32 -15.13
CA ASP A 82 40.75 -18.33 -16.57
C ASP A 82 39.26 -18.08 -16.86
N LEU A 83 38.34 -18.73 -16.13
CA LEU A 83 36.89 -18.53 -16.26
C LEU A 83 36.46 -17.12 -15.84
N THR A 84 37.12 -16.53 -14.84
CA THR A 84 36.86 -15.16 -14.40
C THR A 84 37.31 -14.16 -15.46
N GLU A 85 38.44 -14.41 -16.13
CA GLU A 85 38.89 -13.61 -17.27
C GLU A 85 37.90 -13.71 -18.45
N ILE A 86 37.38 -14.90 -18.75
CA ILE A 86 36.35 -15.10 -19.76
C ILE A 86 35.06 -14.34 -19.41
N ALA A 87 34.60 -14.40 -18.16
CA ALA A 87 33.43 -13.67 -17.69
C ALA A 87 33.59 -12.14 -17.86
N SER A 88 34.78 -11.61 -17.54
CA SER A 88 35.10 -10.19 -17.75
C SER A 88 35.05 -9.80 -19.23
N LYS A 89 35.54 -10.67 -20.13
CA LYS A 89 35.50 -10.42 -21.59
C LYS A 89 34.07 -10.49 -22.14
N LEU A 90 33.26 -11.42 -21.66
CA LEU A 90 31.83 -11.52 -22.02
C LEU A 90 31.05 -10.26 -21.59
N SER A 91 31.32 -9.74 -20.39
CA SER A 91 30.71 -8.48 -19.92
C SER A 91 31.13 -7.29 -20.79
N SER A 92 32.41 -7.16 -21.12
CA SER A 92 32.90 -6.08 -21.99
C SER A 92 32.26 -6.16 -23.38
N ALA A 93 32.12 -7.37 -23.94
CA ALA A 93 31.48 -7.57 -25.23
C ALA A 93 29.97 -7.25 -25.19
N LEU A 94 29.30 -7.49 -24.05
CA LEU A 94 27.90 -7.11 -23.86
C LEU A 94 27.74 -5.59 -23.84
N ASP A 95 28.61 -4.89 -23.10
CA ASP A 95 28.62 -3.44 -23.02
C ASP A 95 28.83 -2.83 -24.42
N GLU A 96 29.75 -3.38 -25.21
CA GLU A 96 29.96 -2.96 -26.61
C GLU A 96 28.74 -3.20 -27.51
N VAL A 97 28.03 -4.33 -27.34
CA VAL A 97 26.79 -4.62 -28.10
C VAL A 97 25.65 -3.67 -27.69
N LEU A 98 25.53 -3.36 -26.40
CA LEU A 98 24.51 -2.46 -25.86
C LEU A 98 24.79 -1.01 -26.24
N ASP A 99 26.03 -0.55 -26.13
CA ASP A 99 26.47 0.77 -26.56
C ASP A 99 26.22 0.96 -28.06
N TYR A 100 26.53 -0.05 -28.88
CA TYR A 100 26.24 -0.01 -30.31
C TYR A 100 24.72 0.10 -30.57
N SER A 101 23.90 -0.65 -29.82
CA SER A 101 22.43 -0.62 -29.94
C SER A 101 21.85 0.75 -29.57
N GLN A 102 22.37 1.37 -28.50
CA GLN A 102 21.94 2.69 -28.03
C GLN A 102 22.38 3.82 -28.98
N ALA A 103 23.57 3.71 -29.57
CA ALA A 103 24.09 4.67 -30.53
C ALA A 103 23.35 4.64 -31.89
N HIS A 104 22.64 3.54 -32.20
CA HIS A 104 21.97 3.34 -33.50
C HIS A 104 20.49 2.93 -33.36
N PRO A 105 19.61 3.77 -32.79
CA PRO A 105 18.19 3.43 -32.61
C PRO A 105 17.43 3.24 -33.94
N GLU A 106 17.99 3.66 -35.07
CA GLU A 106 17.39 3.59 -36.41
C GLU A 106 17.75 2.32 -37.20
N MET A 107 18.30 1.30 -36.55
CA MET A 107 18.77 0.08 -37.20
C MET A 107 17.68 -0.64 -38.02
N LEU A 108 18.10 -1.19 -39.17
CA LEU A 108 17.26 -2.07 -39.97
C LEU A 108 16.94 -3.36 -39.20
N ALA A 109 15.78 -3.97 -39.46
CA ALA A 109 15.34 -5.20 -38.78
C ALA A 109 16.38 -6.34 -38.80
N GLN A 110 17.20 -6.41 -39.84
CA GLN A 110 18.29 -7.39 -39.96
C GLN A 110 19.41 -7.14 -38.93
N GLN A 111 19.77 -5.88 -38.66
CA GLN A 111 20.79 -5.51 -37.68
C GLN A 111 20.28 -5.69 -36.25
N GLN A 112 19.00 -5.38 -36.00
CA GLN A 112 18.35 -5.68 -34.71
C GLN A 112 18.35 -7.19 -34.42
N SER A 113 18.09 -8.02 -35.44
CA SER A 113 18.18 -9.48 -35.30
C SER A 113 19.60 -9.98 -35.03
N GLU A 114 20.63 -9.28 -35.54
CA GLU A 114 22.04 -9.63 -35.29
C GLU A 114 22.46 -9.26 -33.86
N ILE A 115 22.05 -8.10 -33.35
CA ILE A 115 22.27 -7.69 -31.96
C ILE A 115 21.58 -8.63 -30.99
N ALA A 116 20.32 -9.02 -31.27
CA ALA A 116 19.61 -10.00 -30.45
C ALA A 116 20.33 -11.35 -30.43
N ALA A 117 20.90 -11.78 -31.57
CA ALA A 117 21.68 -13.02 -31.64
C ALA A 117 23.01 -12.93 -30.88
N LEU A 118 23.69 -11.78 -30.88
CA LEU A 118 24.92 -11.56 -30.11
C LEU A 118 24.64 -11.50 -28.60
N THR A 119 23.56 -10.83 -28.20
CA THR A 119 23.12 -10.77 -26.80
C THR A 119 22.79 -12.17 -26.27
N ASP A 120 22.01 -12.94 -27.03
CA ASP A 120 21.68 -14.33 -26.68
C ASP A 120 22.93 -15.25 -26.65
N LEU A 121 23.93 -14.99 -27.50
CA LEU A 121 25.20 -15.71 -27.48
C LEU A 121 26.00 -15.40 -26.21
N VAL A 122 26.05 -14.12 -25.80
CA VAL A 122 26.66 -13.70 -24.52
C VAL A 122 25.95 -14.39 -23.37
N ASP A 123 24.63 -14.23 -23.26
CA ASP A 123 23.84 -14.76 -22.14
C ASP A 123 24.05 -16.26 -21.93
N ARG A 124 23.98 -17.05 -23.02
CA ARG A 124 24.20 -18.51 -22.94
C ARG A 124 25.61 -18.89 -22.52
N THR A 125 26.60 -18.14 -23.00
CA THR A 125 28.01 -18.41 -22.68
C THR A 125 28.32 -17.99 -21.24
N SER A 126 27.84 -16.82 -20.80
CA SER A 126 27.92 -16.33 -19.43
C SER A 126 27.27 -17.32 -18.46
N LEU A 127 26.05 -17.81 -18.76
CA LEU A 127 25.37 -18.80 -17.91
C LEU A 127 26.17 -20.10 -17.74
N SER A 128 26.91 -20.52 -18.78
CA SER A 128 27.78 -21.69 -18.70
C SER A 128 29.00 -21.43 -17.82
N VAL A 129 29.63 -20.26 -17.97
CA VAL A 129 30.80 -19.83 -17.18
C VAL A 129 30.43 -19.64 -15.72
N ASP A 130 29.32 -18.95 -15.44
CA ASP A 130 28.81 -18.68 -14.09
C ASP A 130 28.49 -19.98 -13.34
N ASN A 131 27.92 -20.97 -14.03
CA ASN A 131 27.66 -22.28 -13.45
C ASN A 131 28.97 -22.98 -13.01
N TYR A 132 30.02 -22.94 -13.83
CA TYR A 132 31.32 -23.50 -13.44
C TYR A 132 31.95 -22.72 -12.29
N LEU A 133 31.91 -21.37 -12.30
CA LEU A 133 32.41 -20.53 -11.21
C LEU A 133 31.67 -20.79 -9.89
N LEU A 134 30.36 -21.02 -9.93
CA LEU A 134 29.55 -21.38 -8.77
C LEU A 134 29.98 -22.74 -8.20
N GLN A 135 30.14 -23.76 -9.06
CA GLN A 135 30.56 -25.10 -8.64
C GLN A 135 31.97 -25.08 -8.02
N ILE A 136 32.90 -24.32 -8.62
CA ILE A 136 34.24 -24.09 -8.05
C ILE A 136 34.14 -23.40 -6.68
N SER A 137 33.26 -22.40 -6.53
CA SER A 137 33.07 -21.70 -5.26
C SER A 137 32.61 -22.64 -4.14
N VAL A 138 31.72 -23.59 -4.44
CA VAL A 138 31.32 -24.66 -3.50
C VAL A 138 32.52 -25.53 -3.10
N VAL A 139 33.37 -25.90 -4.06
CA VAL A 139 34.61 -26.67 -3.81
C VAL A 139 35.58 -25.89 -2.91
N VAL A 140 35.73 -24.58 -3.14
CA VAL A 140 36.59 -23.70 -2.33
C VAL A 140 36.08 -23.59 -0.89
N VAL A 141 34.78 -23.40 -0.71
CA VAL A 141 34.16 -23.38 0.64
C VAL A 141 34.37 -24.71 1.34
N THR A 142 34.13 -25.83 0.64
CA THR A 142 34.33 -27.18 1.18
C THR A 142 35.79 -27.42 1.58
N GLN A 143 36.75 -26.97 0.77
CA GLN A 143 38.18 -27.02 1.08
C GLN A 143 38.51 -26.25 2.36
N SER A 144 37.95 -25.04 2.51
CA SER A 144 38.17 -24.22 3.71
C SER A 144 37.66 -24.91 4.97
N VAL A 145 36.50 -25.57 4.90
CA VAL A 145 35.92 -26.34 6.02
C VAL A 145 36.78 -27.54 6.38
N LEU A 146 37.27 -28.28 5.37
CA LEU A 146 38.18 -29.43 5.59
C LEU A 146 39.52 -29.02 6.22
N LEU A 147 39.98 -27.80 5.96
CA LEU A 147 41.19 -27.22 6.57
C LEU A 147 40.93 -26.54 7.93
N GLY A 148 39.70 -26.65 8.47
CA GLY A 148 39.33 -26.06 9.77
C GLY A 148 39.01 -24.56 9.73
N GLY A 149 38.87 -23.98 8.54
CA GLY A 149 38.30 -22.66 8.34
C GLY A 149 36.79 -22.66 8.58
N GLN A 150 36.26 -21.59 9.17
CA GLN A 150 34.81 -21.36 9.13
C GLN A 150 34.41 -21.03 7.68
N PRO A 151 33.28 -21.55 7.17
CA PRO A 151 32.80 -21.16 5.85
C PRO A 151 32.63 -19.65 5.85
N ALA A 152 33.29 -18.96 4.92
CA ALA A 152 33.03 -17.55 4.70
C ALA A 152 31.54 -17.42 4.41
N ALA A 153 30.81 -16.69 5.26
CA ALA A 153 29.43 -16.33 4.97
C ALA A 153 29.40 -15.77 3.54
N GLU A 154 28.45 -16.26 2.74
CA GLU A 154 28.23 -15.80 1.37
C GLU A 154 28.28 -14.27 1.40
N ARG A 155 29.28 -13.70 0.73
CA ARG A 155 29.59 -12.28 0.86
C ARG A 155 28.57 -11.55 0.01
N VAL A 156 27.38 -11.31 0.56
CA VAL A 156 26.36 -10.48 -0.08
C VAL A 156 26.95 -9.07 -0.13
N GLU A 157 27.10 -8.53 -1.34
CA GLU A 157 27.53 -7.14 -1.48
C GLU A 157 26.45 -6.23 -0.91
N PRO A 158 26.81 -5.19 -0.15
CA PRO A 158 25.81 -4.28 0.38
C PRO A 158 25.06 -3.57 -0.75
N GLU A 159 23.74 -3.67 -0.75
CA GLU A 159 22.88 -3.06 -1.76
C GLU A 159 22.26 -1.78 -1.22
N TRP A 160 22.22 -0.76 -2.08
CA TRP A 160 21.49 0.48 -1.83
C TRP A 160 20.36 0.59 -2.83
N HIS A 161 19.20 0.99 -2.32
CA HIS A 161 18.05 1.32 -3.15
C HIS A 161 17.41 2.61 -2.65
N GLY A 162 17.19 3.57 -3.54
CA GLY A 162 16.59 4.86 -3.24
C GLY A 162 15.32 5.06 -4.06
N SER A 163 14.24 5.49 -3.41
CA SER A 163 13.04 5.91 -4.12
C SER A 163 12.41 7.12 -3.46
N GLY A 164 11.66 7.90 -4.22
CA GLY A 164 11.03 9.10 -3.67
C GLY A 164 10.12 9.81 -4.66
N GLU A 165 9.58 10.91 -4.20
CA GLU A 165 8.68 11.75 -4.96
C GLU A 165 8.77 13.22 -4.51
N ILE A 166 8.74 14.13 -5.47
CA ILE A 166 8.56 15.56 -5.24
C ILE A 166 7.28 15.99 -5.92
N GLY A 167 6.49 16.85 -5.30
CA GLY A 167 5.31 17.39 -5.95
C GLY A 167 4.97 18.81 -5.54
N LEU A 168 4.25 19.48 -6.43
CA LEU A 168 3.74 20.82 -6.26
C LEU A 168 2.28 20.87 -6.74
N LEU A 169 1.43 21.52 -5.96
CA LEU A 169 0.02 21.74 -6.24
C LEU A 169 -0.25 23.24 -6.17
N THR A 170 -0.89 23.78 -7.20
CA THR A 170 -1.29 25.19 -7.27
C THR A 170 -2.68 25.32 -7.87
N GLY A 171 -3.45 26.35 -7.51
CA GLY A 171 -4.79 26.55 -8.04
C GLY A 171 -5.58 27.60 -7.28
N ASN A 172 -6.77 27.94 -7.78
CA ASN A 172 -7.65 28.87 -7.08
C ASN A 172 -8.76 28.10 -6.39
N GLY A 173 -9.08 28.52 -5.17
CA GLY A 173 -10.23 28.02 -4.46
C GLY A 173 -11.16 29.16 -4.10
N THR A 174 -12.45 28.87 -4.03
CA THR A 174 -13.51 29.83 -3.65
C THR A 174 -13.29 30.39 -2.25
N LEU A 175 -12.74 29.57 -1.35
CA LEU A 175 -12.49 29.93 0.04
C LEU A 175 -11.01 30.21 0.32
N THR A 176 -10.08 29.52 -0.34
CA THR A 176 -8.64 29.76 -0.25
C THR A 176 -7.94 29.14 -1.45
N ASP A 177 -6.90 29.80 -1.96
CA ASP A 177 -6.06 29.27 -3.03
C ASP A 177 -5.35 27.98 -2.61
N HIS A 178 -5.12 27.12 -3.60
CA HIS A 178 -4.34 25.90 -3.44
C HIS A 178 -2.86 26.23 -3.63
N ASP A 179 -2.04 25.92 -2.63
CA ASP A 179 -0.58 26.02 -2.72
C ASP A 179 0.05 25.01 -1.78
N ARG A 180 0.58 23.91 -2.32
CA ARG A 180 1.23 22.86 -1.55
C ARG A 180 2.46 22.33 -2.25
N GLN A 181 3.49 22.04 -1.47
CA GLN A 181 4.76 21.46 -1.91
C GLN A 181 5.08 20.29 -1.00
N PHE A 182 5.46 19.15 -1.58
CA PHE A 182 5.85 18.00 -0.78
C PHE A 182 7.07 17.31 -1.37
N PHE A 183 7.77 16.60 -0.49
CA PHE A 183 8.91 15.76 -0.81
C PHE A 183 8.82 14.50 0.04
N SER A 184 9.06 13.35 -0.56
CA SER A 184 9.18 12.06 0.11
C SER A 184 10.40 11.35 -0.43
N PHE A 185 11.17 10.76 0.47
CA PHE A 185 12.35 9.98 0.14
C PHE A 185 12.43 8.77 1.05
N ARG A 186 12.74 7.63 0.44
CA ARG A 186 12.97 6.35 1.09
C ARG A 186 14.31 5.82 0.63
N GLN A 187 15.13 5.42 1.57
CA GLN A 187 16.40 4.77 1.29
C GLN A 187 16.43 3.43 2.00
N GLN A 188 16.78 2.38 1.27
CA GLN A 188 16.93 1.03 1.76
C GLN A 188 18.40 0.63 1.62
N TYR A 189 18.95 0.09 2.70
CA TYR A 189 20.30 -0.45 2.76
C TYR A 189 20.22 -1.89 3.23
N ARG A 190 20.74 -2.81 2.43
CA ARG A 190 20.92 -4.21 2.81
C ARG A 190 22.39 -4.43 3.10
N ASN A 191 22.73 -4.85 4.32
CA ASN A 191 24.12 -5.10 4.67
C ASN A 191 24.61 -6.48 4.20
N SER A 192 25.88 -6.78 4.44
CA SER A 192 26.49 -8.08 4.09
C SER A 192 25.93 -9.28 4.85
N SER A 193 25.13 -9.05 5.89
CA SER A 193 24.39 -10.06 6.64
C SER A 193 22.94 -10.19 6.19
N ASN A 194 22.58 -9.55 5.07
CA ASN A 194 21.23 -9.49 4.51
C ASN A 194 20.19 -8.79 5.41
N GLU A 195 20.65 -7.99 6.38
CA GLU A 195 19.77 -7.19 7.23
C GLU A 195 19.34 -5.91 6.50
N LEU A 196 18.05 -5.59 6.53
CA LEU A 196 17.47 -4.45 5.85
C LEU A 196 17.26 -3.26 6.79
N TYR A 197 17.85 -2.12 6.42
CA TYR A 197 17.66 -0.83 7.08
C TYR A 197 16.88 0.08 6.13
N THR A 198 15.76 0.65 6.58
CA THR A 198 14.98 1.61 5.78
C THR A 198 14.92 2.96 6.47
N LEU A 199 15.45 3.99 5.83
CA LEU A 199 15.26 5.39 6.18
C LEU A 199 14.08 5.97 5.39
N MET A 200 13.27 6.79 6.05
CA MET A 200 12.18 7.54 5.43
C MET A 200 12.27 9.00 5.84
N LEU A 201 12.13 9.90 4.88
CA LEU A 201 12.09 11.34 5.07
C LEU A 201 10.94 11.93 4.26
N ASP A 202 9.99 12.58 4.93
CA ASP A 202 8.90 13.29 4.28
C ASP A 202 8.86 14.75 4.73
N TYR A 203 8.57 15.64 3.79
CA TYR A 203 8.31 17.05 4.00
C TYR A 203 7.02 17.46 3.30
N ASP A 204 6.20 18.28 3.96
CA ASP A 204 4.95 18.80 3.44
C ASP A 204 4.78 20.26 3.86
N ASN A 205 4.54 21.13 2.89
CA ASN A 205 4.37 22.56 3.04
C ASN A 205 3.08 22.97 2.33
N ASP A 206 2.02 23.27 3.07
CA ASP A 206 0.70 23.60 2.54
C ASP A 206 0.31 25.01 3.01
N HIS A 207 -0.16 25.86 2.09
CA HIS A 207 -0.61 27.23 2.33
C HIS A 207 -2.10 27.45 1.99
N SER A 208 -2.80 26.41 1.56
CA SER A 208 -4.26 26.43 1.40
C SER A 208 -4.90 26.35 2.78
N PHE A 209 -5.82 27.16 3.25
CA PHE A 209 -6.44 27.11 4.62
C PHE A 209 -5.53 27.26 5.87
N LEU A 210 -4.47 26.46 6.01
CA LEU A 210 -3.52 26.49 7.12
C LEU A 210 -2.12 26.54 6.54
N ASN A 211 -1.30 27.50 6.96
CA ASN A 211 0.12 27.51 6.64
C ASN A 211 0.82 26.43 7.49
N LEU A 212 0.92 25.24 6.92
CA LEU A 212 1.46 24.03 7.51
C LEU A 212 2.88 23.79 7.00
N ARG A 213 3.79 23.52 7.93
CA ARG A 213 5.09 22.92 7.63
C ARG A 213 5.26 21.67 8.46
N ARG A 214 5.43 20.53 7.80
CA ARG A 214 5.53 19.23 8.46
C ARG A 214 6.74 18.47 7.96
N TRP A 215 7.52 17.95 8.91
CA TRP A 215 8.63 17.04 8.70
C TRP A 215 8.29 15.69 9.32
N GLN A 216 8.64 14.61 8.65
CA GLN A 216 8.56 13.26 9.17
C GLN A 216 9.86 12.54 8.86
N VAL A 217 10.42 11.89 9.86
CA VAL A 217 11.60 11.04 9.74
C VAL A 217 11.26 9.68 10.33
N GLY A 218 11.63 8.61 9.66
CA GLY A 218 11.44 7.25 10.15
C GLY A 218 12.65 6.37 9.86
N LEU A 219 12.83 5.37 10.72
CA LEU A 219 13.83 4.33 10.59
C LEU A 219 13.14 2.98 10.83
N LYS A 220 13.42 1.99 9.98
CA LYS A 220 13.14 0.58 10.23
C LYS A 220 14.45 -0.18 10.21
N GLU A 221 14.61 -1.09 11.16
CA GLU A 221 15.74 -2.01 11.28
C GLU A 221 15.19 -3.43 11.50
N GLU A 222 15.69 -4.38 10.72
CA GLU A 222 15.43 -5.81 10.91
C GLU A 222 16.57 -6.40 11.77
N LEU A 223 16.26 -6.87 12.97
CA LEU A 223 17.27 -7.32 13.94
C LEU A 223 17.64 -8.80 13.72
N PRO A 224 18.91 -9.19 13.91
CA PRO A 224 19.36 -10.56 13.71
C PRO A 224 18.73 -11.59 14.68
N ALA A 225 18.77 -12.86 14.25
CA ALA A 225 18.00 -14.00 14.76
C ALA A 225 18.05 -14.31 16.28
N PHE A 226 19.03 -13.80 17.03
CA PHE A 226 19.11 -14.03 18.48
C PHE A 226 18.18 -13.11 19.29
N TYR A 227 17.85 -11.93 18.75
CA TYR A 227 16.81 -11.06 19.30
C TYR A 227 15.50 -11.13 18.51
N GLY A 228 15.54 -11.45 17.21
CA GLY A 228 14.38 -11.66 16.34
C GLY A 228 13.50 -10.42 16.18
N GLY A 229 13.08 -10.10 14.96
CA GLY A 229 11.98 -9.15 14.74
C GLY A 229 12.35 -7.76 14.22
N ASP A 230 11.30 -6.95 14.04
CA ASP A 230 11.33 -5.68 13.31
C ASP A 230 11.20 -4.50 14.25
N LEU A 231 12.22 -3.66 14.36
CA LEU A 231 12.17 -2.41 15.11
C LEU A 231 11.85 -1.25 14.16
N ARG A 232 10.84 -0.46 14.51
CA ARG A 232 10.40 0.70 13.72
C ARG A 232 10.31 1.93 14.60
N MET A 233 10.98 3.00 14.19
CA MET A 233 10.93 4.30 14.83
C MET A 233 10.41 5.34 13.86
N ARG A 234 9.56 6.25 14.34
CA ARG A 234 9.09 7.39 13.55
C ARG A 234 8.97 8.62 14.42
N GLN A 235 9.45 9.73 13.90
CA GLN A 235 9.30 11.05 14.46
C GLN A 235 8.63 11.97 13.45
N ARG A 236 7.64 12.74 13.89
CA ARG A 236 6.94 13.72 13.07
C ARG A 236 6.87 15.04 13.81
N PHE A 237 7.27 16.11 13.14
CA PHE A 237 7.19 17.48 13.63
C PHE A 237 6.30 18.31 12.72
N GLY A 238 5.41 19.13 13.27
CA GLY A 238 4.59 20.05 12.49
C GLY A 238 4.47 21.44 13.15
N ASP A 239 4.67 22.50 12.38
CA ASP A 239 4.27 23.88 12.71
C ASP A 239 3.02 24.21 11.88
N TYR A 240 1.90 24.46 12.56
CA TYR A 240 0.63 24.82 11.95
C TYR A 240 0.36 26.28 12.29
N ARG A 241 0.27 27.12 11.27
CA ARG A 241 -0.09 28.53 11.40
C ARG A 241 -1.42 28.77 10.73
N ASP A 242 -2.42 29.08 11.53
CA ASP A 242 -3.73 29.48 11.03
C ASP A 242 -3.66 30.97 10.69
N LEU A 243 -3.88 31.30 9.40
CA LEU A 243 -3.81 32.66 8.88
C LEU A 243 -5.00 33.52 9.30
N GLY A 244 -6.15 32.91 9.62
CA GLY A 244 -7.36 33.59 10.06
C GLY A 244 -7.47 33.74 11.58
N SER A 245 -6.83 32.87 12.35
CA SER A 245 -6.88 32.91 13.82
C SER A 245 -5.59 32.41 14.48
N ASN A 246 -4.80 33.35 15.02
CA ASN A 246 -3.56 33.03 15.74
C ASN A 246 -3.75 32.07 16.94
N THR A 247 -4.95 32.00 17.54
CA THR A 247 -5.25 31.09 18.66
C THR A 247 -5.24 29.61 18.25
N ASN A 248 -5.39 29.32 16.95
CA ASN A 248 -5.33 27.96 16.40
C ASN A 248 -3.93 27.55 15.93
N SER A 249 -2.98 28.50 15.89
CA SER A 249 -1.59 28.23 15.56
C SER A 249 -0.93 27.36 16.65
N ARG A 250 -0.21 26.31 16.25
CA ARG A 250 0.32 25.28 17.15
C ARG A 250 1.56 24.59 16.60
N LYS A 251 2.36 24.03 17.49
CA LYS A 251 3.39 23.04 17.17
C LYS A 251 2.96 21.65 17.62
N GLN A 252 3.32 20.64 16.85
CA GLN A 252 3.06 19.24 17.16
C GLN A 252 4.33 18.42 17.02
N LEU A 253 4.49 17.45 17.93
CA LEU A 253 5.52 16.42 17.86
C LEU A 253 4.81 15.08 18.10
N ASP A 254 5.02 14.13 17.20
CA ASP A 254 4.59 12.74 17.37
C ASP A 254 5.82 11.84 17.30
N LEU A 255 5.98 10.96 18.27
CA LEU A 255 7.02 9.93 18.33
C LEU A 255 6.34 8.58 18.38
N ARG A 256 6.84 7.63 17.61
CA ARG A 256 6.33 6.26 17.57
C ARG A 256 7.48 5.27 17.55
N LEU A 257 7.32 4.22 18.35
CA LEU A 257 8.20 3.07 18.45
C LEU A 257 7.31 1.83 18.32
N ASP A 258 7.60 0.97 17.35
CA ASP A 258 6.95 -0.32 17.19
C ASP A 258 8.02 -1.42 17.15
N TYR A 259 7.73 -2.58 17.72
CA TYR A 259 8.61 -3.74 17.72
C TYR A 259 7.77 -5.02 17.57
N ASP A 260 7.99 -5.75 16.48
CA ASP A 260 7.27 -6.98 16.14
C ASP A 260 8.24 -8.16 16.29
N LEU A 261 7.95 -9.14 17.16
CA LEU A 261 8.85 -10.24 17.54
C LEU A 261 8.20 -11.62 17.34
N PRO A 262 8.65 -12.42 16.36
CA PRO A 262 8.34 -13.84 16.31
C PRO A 262 9.25 -14.63 17.28
N PHE A 263 8.67 -15.54 18.05
CA PHE A 263 9.41 -16.42 18.96
C PHE A 263 8.75 -17.81 19.02
N ASN A 264 9.33 -18.72 19.80
CA ASN A 264 8.87 -20.11 19.89
C ASN A 264 8.77 -20.78 18.51
N GLN A 265 9.86 -20.72 17.74
CA GLN A 265 9.97 -21.30 16.39
C GLN A 265 8.95 -20.75 15.37
N GLY A 266 8.42 -19.53 15.60
CA GLY A 266 7.46 -18.88 14.72
C GLY A 266 5.99 -19.18 15.06
N CYS A 267 5.72 -20.04 16.05
CA CYS A 267 4.35 -20.30 16.52
C CYS A 267 3.77 -19.16 17.37
N SER A 268 4.61 -18.20 17.80
CA SER A 268 4.17 -17.05 18.60
C SER A 268 4.69 -15.75 18.02
N GLU A 269 3.85 -14.73 18.04
CA GLU A 269 4.17 -13.38 17.58
C GLU A 269 3.75 -12.38 18.65
N ALA A 270 4.66 -11.50 19.06
CA ALA A 270 4.40 -10.43 20.01
C ALA A 270 4.66 -9.07 19.38
N ASP A 271 3.69 -8.16 19.48
CA ASP A 271 3.87 -6.78 19.01
C ASP A 271 3.85 -5.82 20.19
N PHE A 272 4.83 -4.94 20.22
CA PHE A 272 4.89 -3.81 21.13
C PHE A 272 4.77 -2.52 20.33
N SER A 273 3.95 -1.58 20.80
CA SER A 273 3.90 -0.23 20.25
C SER A 273 3.80 0.81 21.34
N TYR A 274 4.57 1.88 21.20
CA TYR A 274 4.48 3.06 22.02
C TYR A 274 4.42 4.30 21.14
N ALA A 275 3.48 5.18 21.43
CA ALA A 275 3.39 6.48 20.79
C ALA A 275 3.26 7.59 21.83
N TYR A 276 4.03 8.65 21.61
CA TYR A 276 3.92 9.91 22.33
C TYR A 276 3.51 11.00 21.35
N ALA A 277 2.59 11.87 21.76
CA ALA A 277 2.29 13.06 20.99
C ALA A 277 2.13 14.29 21.89
N SER A 278 2.65 15.41 21.44
CA SER A 278 2.42 16.72 22.04
C SER A 278 1.77 17.66 21.04
N LYS A 279 0.82 18.47 21.54
CA LYS A 279 0.15 19.50 20.77
C LYS A 279 0.14 20.78 21.60
N ASN A 280 0.92 21.76 21.17
CA ASN A 280 1.16 23.00 21.90
C ASN A 280 0.67 24.19 21.07
N TYR A 281 -0.47 24.77 21.45
CA TYR A 281 -0.96 26.01 20.84
C TYR A 281 -0.12 27.21 21.31
N ARG A 282 0.06 28.21 20.43
CA ARG A 282 0.82 29.43 20.75
C ARG A 282 0.11 30.28 21.80
N ALA A 283 -1.22 30.32 21.76
CA ALA A 283 -2.04 30.89 22.81
C ALA A 283 -2.38 29.84 23.87
N VAL A 284 -2.59 30.28 25.11
CA VAL A 284 -3.10 29.42 26.19
C VAL A 284 -4.44 28.82 25.74
N SER A 285 -4.51 27.49 25.67
CA SER A 285 -5.65 26.78 25.08
C SER A 285 -5.95 25.48 25.83
N ALA A 286 -7.23 25.25 26.09
CA ALA A 286 -7.74 23.96 26.63
C ALA A 286 -7.42 22.77 25.71
N ARG A 287 -7.11 23.07 24.44
CA ARG A 287 -6.84 22.07 23.40
C ARG A 287 -5.37 21.65 23.33
N SER A 288 -4.48 22.35 24.05
CA SER A 288 -3.09 21.92 24.19
C SER A 288 -3.05 20.64 25.03
N LEU A 289 -2.32 19.63 24.57
CA LEU A 289 -2.29 18.33 25.22
C LEU A 289 -0.96 17.59 25.05
N LEU A 290 -0.70 16.70 26.00
CA LEU A 290 0.24 15.61 25.91
C LEU A 290 -0.54 14.30 25.85
N SER A 291 -0.08 13.34 25.06
CA SER A 291 -0.69 12.02 25.02
C SER A 291 0.33 10.92 24.92
N HIS A 292 0.02 9.83 25.62
CA HIS A 292 0.79 8.59 25.60
C HIS A 292 -0.14 7.46 25.18
N ARG A 293 0.35 6.58 24.32
CA ARG A 293 -0.34 5.38 23.90
C ARG A 293 0.63 4.23 23.96
N ALA A 294 0.24 3.15 24.59
CA ALA A 294 1.02 1.92 24.63
C ALA A 294 0.11 0.77 24.22
N SER A 295 0.64 -0.20 23.48
CA SER A 295 -0.03 -1.45 23.24
C SER A 295 0.95 -2.62 23.23
N VAL A 296 0.45 -3.74 23.70
CA VAL A 296 1.09 -5.05 23.59
C VAL A 296 0.05 -6.00 23.02
N SER A 297 0.40 -6.76 21.99
CA SER A 297 -0.36 -7.92 21.50
C SER A 297 0.50 -9.16 21.54
N LEU A 298 -0.16 -10.30 21.70
CA LEU A 298 0.44 -11.63 21.61
C LEU A 298 -0.52 -12.52 20.82
N THR A 299 -0.01 -13.19 19.80
CA THR A 299 -0.69 -14.25 19.06
C THR A 299 0.10 -15.54 19.22
N HIS A 300 -0.60 -16.66 19.42
CA HIS A 300 0.02 -17.95 19.66
C HIS A 300 -0.80 -19.08 19.02
N GLU A 301 -0.14 -19.92 18.23
CA GLU A 301 -0.70 -21.17 17.71
C GLU A 301 -0.48 -22.28 18.75
N PHE A 302 -1.53 -22.66 19.48
CA PHE A 302 -1.45 -23.70 20.53
C PHE A 302 -1.31 -25.10 19.92
N GLU A 303 -2.07 -25.35 18.85
CA GLU A 303 -2.10 -26.58 18.08
C GLU A 303 -2.38 -26.22 16.62
N PRO A 304 -2.03 -27.09 15.64
CA PRO A 304 -2.49 -26.91 14.27
C PRO A 304 -4.00 -26.76 14.30
N ARG A 305 -4.51 -25.59 13.89
CA ARG A 305 -5.96 -25.20 13.90
C ARG A 305 -6.51 -24.54 15.17
N VAL A 306 -5.70 -24.25 16.18
CA VAL A 306 -6.11 -23.48 17.38
C VAL A 306 -5.16 -22.30 17.58
N ILE A 307 -5.66 -21.09 17.36
CA ILE A 307 -4.88 -19.84 17.48
C ILE A 307 -5.50 -18.99 18.59
N GLY A 308 -4.71 -18.59 19.57
CA GLY A 308 -5.10 -17.61 20.57
C GLY A 308 -4.49 -16.25 20.31
N ASP A 309 -5.20 -15.22 20.73
CA ASP A 309 -4.68 -13.87 20.80
C ASP A 309 -5.00 -13.22 22.14
N ALA A 310 -4.15 -12.28 22.54
CA ALA A 310 -4.37 -11.42 23.68
C ALA A 310 -3.79 -10.04 23.39
N PHE A 311 -4.40 -9.00 23.95
CA PHE A 311 -3.86 -7.66 23.83
C PHE A 311 -4.16 -6.81 25.06
N TRP A 312 -3.31 -5.81 25.25
CA TRP A 312 -3.47 -4.73 26.20
C TRP A 312 -3.14 -3.40 25.53
N LYS A 313 -3.96 -2.37 25.74
CA LYS A 313 -3.74 -1.03 25.20
C LYS A 313 -4.05 0.03 26.25
N VAL A 314 -3.23 1.06 26.35
CA VAL A 314 -3.49 2.23 27.20
C VAL A 314 -3.40 3.49 26.37
N TYR A 315 -4.29 4.43 26.67
CA TYR A 315 -4.31 5.79 26.14
C TYR A 315 -4.39 6.74 27.32
N ASP A 316 -3.44 7.66 27.44
CA ASP A 316 -3.46 8.73 28.44
C ASP A 316 -3.36 10.08 27.74
N TYR A 317 -4.23 11.03 28.11
CA TYR A 317 -4.28 12.38 27.57
C TYR A 317 -4.29 13.37 28.72
N GLN A 318 -3.35 14.31 28.71
CA GLN A 318 -3.20 15.36 29.70
C GLN A 318 -3.33 16.72 29.01
N TYR A 319 -4.29 17.54 29.44
CA TYR A 319 -4.57 18.84 28.81
C TYR A 319 -3.97 20.00 29.61
N ALA A 320 -3.51 21.05 28.92
CA ALA A 320 -2.70 22.11 29.52
C ALA A 320 -3.43 23.05 30.49
N LEU A 321 -4.78 23.06 30.51
CA LEU A 321 -5.57 23.94 31.39
C LEU A 321 -5.91 23.31 32.77
N GLY A 322 -5.24 22.22 33.15
CA GLY A 322 -5.16 21.77 34.54
C GLY A 322 -5.34 20.26 34.73
N ASP A 323 -4.77 19.76 35.82
CA ASP A 323 -4.74 18.34 36.24
C ASP A 323 -6.13 17.67 36.39
N ALA A 324 -7.22 18.43 36.27
CA ALA A 324 -8.58 17.92 36.37
C ALA A 324 -9.17 17.41 35.03
N LEU A 325 -8.59 17.76 33.88
CA LEU A 325 -9.18 17.51 32.56
C LEU A 325 -8.53 16.38 31.76
N GLY A 326 -7.77 15.48 32.40
CA GLY A 326 -7.12 14.35 31.73
C GLY A 326 -8.06 13.20 31.40
N SER A 327 -7.89 12.53 30.25
CA SER A 327 -8.65 11.32 29.91
C SER A 327 -7.72 10.13 29.79
N ASN A 328 -8.10 9.01 30.42
CA ASN A 328 -7.37 7.76 30.34
C ASN A 328 -8.31 6.64 29.88
N ALA A 329 -7.83 5.76 29.00
CA ALA A 329 -8.53 4.55 28.59
C ALA A 329 -7.58 3.35 28.60
N THR A 330 -7.97 2.27 29.27
CA THR A 330 -7.28 0.99 29.25
C THR A 330 -8.18 -0.05 28.58
N TYR A 331 -7.63 -0.76 27.61
CA TYR A 331 -8.25 -1.90 26.97
C TYR A 331 -7.48 -3.17 27.29
N ILE A 332 -8.22 -4.24 27.51
CA ILE A 332 -7.68 -5.60 27.57
C ILE A 332 -8.61 -6.51 26.79
N GLY A 333 -8.06 -7.49 26.10
CA GLY A 333 -8.87 -8.46 25.40
C GLY A 333 -8.09 -9.73 25.12
N ALA A 334 -8.84 -10.77 24.79
CA ALA A 334 -8.30 -12.04 24.36
C ALA A 334 -9.30 -12.72 23.44
N GLY A 335 -8.79 -13.52 22.52
CA GLY A 335 -9.57 -14.26 21.54
C GLY A 335 -9.01 -15.67 21.34
N VAL A 336 -9.88 -16.55 20.86
CA VAL A 336 -9.49 -17.88 20.36
C VAL A 336 -10.20 -18.12 19.04
N GLN A 337 -9.42 -18.53 18.05
CA GLN A 337 -9.88 -19.08 16.79
C GLN A 337 -9.68 -20.60 16.77
N TYR A 338 -10.73 -21.31 16.42
CA TYR A 338 -10.73 -22.77 16.25
C TYR A 338 -11.15 -23.15 14.83
N LEU A 339 -10.32 -23.94 14.16
CA LEU A 339 -10.49 -24.37 12.77
C LEU A 339 -10.77 -25.89 12.75
N PRO A 340 -11.98 -26.37 13.13
CA PRO A 340 -12.24 -27.83 13.25
C PRO A 340 -11.99 -28.60 11.95
N THR A 341 -12.16 -27.93 10.81
CA THR A 341 -11.89 -28.44 9.46
C THR A 341 -11.41 -27.28 8.59
N ASP A 342 -10.86 -27.55 7.40
CA ASP A 342 -10.38 -26.49 6.49
C ASP A 342 -11.52 -25.60 5.94
N ILE A 343 -12.78 -26.04 6.07
CA ILE A 343 -13.96 -25.34 5.58
C ILE A 343 -14.74 -24.60 6.68
N TRP A 344 -14.41 -24.79 7.96
CA TRP A 344 -15.10 -24.17 9.09
C TRP A 344 -14.13 -23.44 10.01
N SER A 345 -14.48 -22.23 10.42
CA SER A 345 -13.77 -21.52 11.50
C SER A 345 -14.73 -20.93 12.51
N TRP A 346 -14.39 -21.06 13.79
CA TRP A 346 -15.07 -20.43 14.91
C TRP A 346 -14.15 -19.40 15.56
N GLN A 347 -14.71 -18.28 16.01
CA GLN A 347 -13.97 -17.24 16.72
C GLN A 347 -14.76 -16.82 17.96
N LEU A 348 -14.09 -16.81 19.11
CA LEU A 348 -14.61 -16.23 20.33
C LEU A 348 -13.67 -15.11 20.76
N ASP A 349 -14.20 -13.89 20.92
CA ASP A 349 -13.43 -12.74 21.38
C ASP A 349 -14.07 -12.13 22.62
N TYR A 350 -13.22 -11.74 23.58
CA TYR A 350 -13.58 -10.91 24.71
C TYR A 350 -12.76 -9.62 24.69
N ARG A 351 -13.41 -8.51 25.02
CA ARG A 351 -12.74 -7.22 25.23
C ARG A 351 -13.36 -6.48 26.39
N SER A 352 -12.52 -5.78 27.13
CA SER A 352 -12.88 -4.88 28.20
C SER A 352 -12.24 -3.50 27.98
N LEU A 353 -12.95 -2.46 28.38
CA LEU A 353 -12.50 -1.06 28.38
C LEU A 353 -12.81 -0.43 29.73
N GLU A 354 -11.80 0.11 30.41
CA GLU A 354 -11.98 1.08 31.49
C GLU A 354 -11.60 2.46 30.96
N LYS A 355 -12.53 3.42 30.98
CA LYS A 355 -12.28 4.80 30.54
C LYS A 355 -12.63 5.81 31.63
N SER A 356 -11.79 6.84 31.76
CA SER A 356 -11.96 8.01 32.62
C SER A 356 -11.83 9.31 31.83
N TYR A 357 -12.63 10.32 32.18
CA TYR A 357 -12.57 11.68 31.62
C TYR A 357 -11.88 12.70 32.54
N ASP A 358 -11.47 12.26 33.72
CA ASP A 358 -10.70 13.05 34.67
C ASP A 358 -9.62 12.20 35.37
N VAL A 359 -8.55 12.85 35.82
CA VAL A 359 -7.46 12.19 36.56
C VAL A 359 -7.96 11.62 37.90
N ARG A 360 -8.99 12.24 38.49
CA ARG A 360 -9.61 11.79 39.75
C ARG A 360 -10.61 10.64 39.58
N LYS A 361 -10.84 10.18 38.34
CA LYS A 361 -11.81 9.12 37.97
C LYS A 361 -13.22 9.34 38.51
N SER A 362 -13.64 10.60 38.66
CA SER A 362 -15.02 10.94 39.02
C SER A 362 -16.01 10.73 37.88
N SER A 363 -15.55 10.78 36.62
CA SER A 363 -16.35 10.48 35.43
C SER A 363 -15.73 9.30 34.66
N ALA A 364 -16.00 8.10 35.14
CA ALA A 364 -15.46 6.86 34.58
C ALA A 364 -16.55 5.84 34.24
N TYR A 365 -16.32 5.09 33.17
CA TYR A 365 -17.17 3.97 32.77
C TYR A 365 -16.36 2.76 32.36
N PHE A 366 -17.06 1.63 32.34
CA PHE A 366 -16.53 0.33 32.01
C PHE A 366 -17.40 -0.28 30.90
N GLU A 367 -16.76 -0.88 29.91
CA GLU A 367 -17.43 -1.61 28.83
C GLU A 367 -16.88 -3.02 28.76
N GLN A 368 -17.75 -4.01 28.61
CA GLN A 368 -17.41 -5.38 28.29
C GLN A 368 -18.06 -5.79 26.99
N GLN A 369 -17.31 -6.45 26.14
CA GLN A 369 -17.75 -6.90 24.85
C GLN A 369 -17.42 -8.37 24.67
N TRP A 370 -18.40 -9.12 24.21
CA TRP A 370 -18.26 -10.51 23.78
C TRP A 370 -18.60 -10.61 22.31
N LYS A 371 -17.87 -11.42 21.55
CA LYS A 371 -18.17 -11.73 20.16
C LYS A 371 -18.01 -13.22 19.93
N LEU A 372 -19.01 -13.83 19.30
CA LEU A 372 -18.96 -15.19 18.80
C LEU A 372 -19.20 -15.15 17.29
N GLY A 373 -18.25 -15.66 16.52
CA GLY A 373 -18.29 -15.71 15.07
C GLY A 373 -18.12 -17.13 14.53
N ALA A 374 -18.74 -17.39 13.39
CA ALA A 374 -18.58 -18.61 12.62
C ALA A 374 -18.42 -18.28 11.13
N ARG A 375 -17.59 -19.07 10.44
CA ARG A 375 -17.39 -19.01 8.99
C ARG A 375 -17.46 -20.41 8.41
N TYR A 376 -18.16 -20.53 7.30
CA TYR A 376 -18.27 -21.73 6.49
C TYR A 376 -17.88 -21.42 5.04
N GLN A 377 -16.88 -22.13 4.53
CA GLN A 377 -16.36 -21.99 3.17
C GLN A 377 -16.05 -23.38 2.60
N PRO A 378 -17.04 -24.09 2.02
CA PRO A 378 -16.83 -25.43 1.47
C PRO A 378 -15.98 -25.44 0.20
N ASP A 379 -15.95 -24.32 -0.53
CA ASP A 379 -15.19 -24.14 -1.77
C ASP A 379 -14.83 -22.65 -1.96
N LEU A 380 -14.09 -22.34 -3.03
CA LEU A 380 -13.73 -20.95 -3.37
C LEU A 380 -14.92 -20.10 -3.85
N GLN A 381 -16.06 -20.72 -4.15
CA GLN A 381 -17.23 -20.07 -4.74
C GLN A 381 -18.29 -19.69 -3.71
N THR A 382 -18.25 -20.26 -2.50
CA THR A 382 -19.30 -20.12 -1.48
C THR A 382 -18.70 -19.72 -0.14
N LEU A 383 -19.21 -18.65 0.48
CA LEU A 383 -18.82 -18.21 1.82
C LEU A 383 -20.06 -17.81 2.63
N VAL A 384 -20.14 -18.29 3.86
CA VAL A 384 -21.13 -17.86 4.85
C VAL A 384 -20.40 -17.43 6.11
N GLU A 385 -20.71 -16.24 6.61
CA GLU A 385 -20.19 -15.70 7.87
C GLU A 385 -21.34 -15.24 8.74
N ALA A 386 -21.25 -15.51 10.04
CA ALA A 386 -22.18 -15.00 11.03
C ALA A 386 -21.40 -14.57 12.27
N ASP A 387 -21.76 -13.42 12.85
CA ASP A 387 -21.28 -13.04 14.17
C ASP A 387 -22.39 -12.44 15.03
N TRP A 388 -22.41 -12.86 16.30
CA TRP A 388 -23.15 -12.21 17.36
C TRP A 388 -22.16 -11.47 18.26
N ARG A 389 -22.54 -10.25 18.66
CA ARG A 389 -21.77 -9.43 19.57
C ARG A 389 -22.70 -8.82 20.60
N TYR A 390 -22.27 -8.89 21.86
CA TYR A 390 -22.90 -8.20 22.98
C TYR A 390 -21.94 -7.19 23.57
N LEU A 391 -22.46 -6.01 23.91
CA LEU A 391 -21.74 -4.93 24.58
C LEU A 391 -22.53 -4.51 25.82
N ASP A 392 -21.93 -4.64 26.99
CA ASP A 392 -22.45 -4.07 28.25
C ASP A 392 -21.61 -2.84 28.61
N ARG A 393 -22.27 -1.68 28.72
CA ARG A 393 -21.66 -0.45 29.19
C ARG A 393 -22.24 -0.06 30.56
N ASN A 394 -21.39 -0.14 31.57
CA ASN A 394 -21.70 0.26 32.94
C ASN A 394 -20.90 1.50 33.36
N GLN A 395 -21.57 2.56 33.83
CA GLN A 395 -20.87 3.67 34.47
C GLN A 395 -20.66 3.38 35.96
N ARG A 396 -19.41 3.49 36.46
CA ARG A 396 -19.10 3.15 37.87
C ARG A 396 -19.78 4.06 38.90
N ARG A 397 -20.31 5.24 38.52
CA ARG A 397 -20.82 6.26 39.47
C ARG A 397 -22.09 7.02 39.05
N SER A 398 -22.69 6.74 37.88
CA SER A 398 -23.97 7.34 37.46
C SER A 398 -24.87 6.28 36.83
N SER A 399 -26.00 5.97 37.46
CA SER A 399 -26.93 4.92 37.05
C SER A 399 -27.77 5.25 35.82
N THR A 400 -27.68 6.46 35.26
CA THR A 400 -28.60 6.95 34.20
C THR A 400 -28.06 6.80 32.78
N LEU A 401 -26.80 6.40 32.60
CA LEU A 401 -26.12 6.38 31.30
C LEU A 401 -25.53 5.01 30.92
N GLY A 402 -25.80 3.96 31.71
CA GLY A 402 -25.48 2.59 31.33
C GLY A 402 -26.42 2.09 30.24
N TYR A 403 -25.94 1.21 29.37
CA TYR A 403 -26.73 0.57 28.31
C TYR A 403 -26.14 -0.76 27.90
N ASN A 404 -26.98 -1.60 27.31
CA ASN A 404 -26.58 -2.80 26.60
C ASN A 404 -26.78 -2.59 25.09
N GLU A 405 -25.95 -3.22 24.28
CA GLU A 405 -26.13 -3.26 22.83
C GLU A 405 -25.87 -4.67 22.31
N ASP A 406 -26.86 -5.22 21.63
CA ASP A 406 -26.78 -6.47 20.90
C ASP A 406 -26.57 -6.20 19.42
N ARG A 407 -25.74 -7.00 18.76
CA ARG A 407 -25.55 -6.98 17.32
C ARG A 407 -25.53 -8.39 16.77
N LEU A 408 -26.26 -8.60 15.69
CA LEU A 408 -26.17 -9.77 14.84
C LEU A 408 -25.77 -9.35 13.43
N ARG A 409 -24.77 -10.01 12.85
CA ARG A 409 -24.38 -9.83 11.45
C ARG A 409 -24.35 -11.17 10.74
N LEU A 410 -24.86 -11.19 9.52
CA LEU A 410 -24.84 -12.30 8.60
C LEU A 410 -24.25 -11.83 7.27
N ARG A 411 -23.42 -12.66 6.64
CA ARG A 411 -22.92 -12.47 5.29
C ARG A 411 -23.01 -13.77 4.51
N PHE A 412 -23.45 -13.65 3.26
CA PHE A 412 -23.51 -14.74 2.32
C PHE A 412 -22.88 -14.27 1.00
N TYR A 413 -21.84 -14.94 0.55
CA TYR A 413 -21.25 -14.74 -0.77
C TYR A 413 -21.36 -16.03 -1.58
N ARG A 414 -21.70 -15.88 -2.87
CA ARG A 414 -21.76 -17.00 -3.80
C ARG A 414 -21.45 -16.58 -5.24
N SER A 415 -20.59 -17.34 -5.90
CA SER A 415 -20.53 -17.40 -7.37
C SER A 415 -21.63 -18.36 -7.86
N PHE A 416 -22.55 -17.86 -8.69
CA PHE A 416 -23.65 -18.66 -9.25
C PHE A 416 -23.21 -19.39 -10.53
N ASN A 417 -22.32 -18.76 -11.30
CA ASN A 417 -21.62 -19.31 -12.46
C ASN A 417 -20.36 -18.47 -12.76
N PRO A 418 -19.50 -18.86 -13.72
CA PRO A 418 -18.27 -18.11 -14.04
C PRO A 418 -18.48 -16.64 -14.44
N ALA A 419 -19.70 -16.28 -14.85
CA ALA A 419 -20.09 -14.94 -15.26
C ALA A 419 -20.93 -14.19 -14.20
N THR A 420 -21.30 -14.79 -13.07
CA THR A 420 -22.11 -14.11 -12.05
C THR A 420 -21.70 -14.47 -10.62
N ASP A 421 -21.58 -13.44 -9.78
CA ASP A 421 -21.36 -13.59 -8.35
C ASP A 421 -22.17 -12.55 -7.55
N GLY A 422 -22.35 -12.81 -6.26
CA GLY A 422 -23.01 -11.87 -5.35
C GLY A 422 -22.54 -11.98 -3.91
N ASP A 423 -22.59 -10.87 -3.18
CA ASP A 423 -22.28 -10.73 -1.76
C ASP A 423 -23.45 -10.02 -1.06
N PHE A 424 -24.00 -10.65 -0.04
CA PHE A 424 -25.19 -10.23 0.69
C PHE A 424 -24.82 -10.09 2.15
N LYS A 425 -25.14 -8.95 2.77
CA LYS A 425 -24.92 -8.72 4.19
C LYS A 425 -26.20 -8.24 4.84
N LEU A 426 -26.49 -8.77 6.02
CA LEU A 426 -27.56 -8.31 6.87
C LEU A 426 -26.97 -8.04 8.25
N GLU A 427 -27.38 -6.95 8.86
CA GLU A 427 -27.00 -6.59 10.20
C GLU A 427 -28.20 -6.03 10.96
N TRP A 428 -28.34 -6.47 12.20
CA TRP A 428 -29.28 -5.93 13.16
C TRP A 428 -28.51 -5.49 14.40
N ARG A 429 -28.93 -4.38 14.99
CA ARG A 429 -28.49 -3.96 16.33
C ARG A 429 -29.67 -3.47 17.15
N SER A 430 -29.68 -3.79 18.43
CA SER A 430 -30.55 -3.13 19.41
C SER A 430 -29.69 -2.51 20.49
N LYS A 431 -30.04 -1.30 20.91
CA LYS A 431 -29.39 -0.60 22.02
C LYS A 431 -30.42 -0.12 23.02
N ASP A 432 -30.26 -0.59 24.26
CA ASP A 432 -31.17 -0.35 25.36
C ASP A 432 -30.44 0.29 26.55
N TYR A 433 -30.78 1.54 26.88
CA TYR A 433 -30.31 2.18 28.10
C TYR A 433 -31.00 1.60 29.34
N GLN A 434 -30.25 1.49 30.44
CA GLN A 434 -30.76 1.00 31.73
C GLN A 434 -31.88 1.89 32.30
N VAL A 435 -31.89 3.16 31.91
CA VAL A 435 -33.00 4.11 32.11
C VAL A 435 -33.48 4.53 30.75
N ALA A 436 -34.78 4.35 30.48
CA ALA A 436 -35.40 4.64 29.18
C ALA A 436 -34.94 6.00 28.64
N SER A 437 -34.44 5.99 27.41
CA SER A 437 -33.79 7.14 26.77
C SER A 437 -34.35 7.33 25.36
N GLY A 438 -34.50 8.58 24.93
CA GLY A 438 -34.74 8.87 23.51
C GLY A 438 -33.58 8.41 22.59
N ASN A 439 -32.47 7.94 23.15
CA ASN A 439 -31.33 7.36 22.43
C ASN A 439 -31.37 5.82 22.33
N ASP A 440 -32.36 5.16 22.93
CA ASP A 440 -32.64 3.74 22.67
C ASP A 440 -32.96 3.58 21.19
N TYR A 441 -32.47 2.53 20.54
CA TYR A 441 -32.75 2.30 19.12
C TYR A 441 -32.73 0.84 18.70
N ASP A 442 -33.51 0.57 17.65
CA ASP A 442 -33.33 -0.58 16.77
C ASP A 442 -32.72 -0.12 15.44
N PHE A 443 -31.71 -0.85 14.99
CA PHE A 443 -31.00 -0.61 13.74
C PHE A 443 -31.08 -1.84 12.84
N TRP A 444 -31.36 -1.58 11.57
CA TRP A 444 -31.33 -2.58 10.50
C TRP A 444 -30.44 -2.09 9.38
N HIS A 445 -29.62 -2.98 8.84
CA HIS A 445 -28.78 -2.72 7.67
C HIS A 445 -28.77 -3.93 6.75
N GLY A 446 -29.07 -3.71 5.48
CA GLY A 446 -29.04 -4.71 4.42
C GLY A 446 -28.21 -4.21 3.26
N GLN A 447 -27.21 -4.98 2.87
CA GLN A 447 -26.36 -4.70 1.72
C GLN A 447 -26.40 -5.85 0.72
N LEU A 448 -26.45 -5.49 -0.55
CA LEU A 448 -26.46 -6.39 -1.69
C LEU A 448 -25.45 -5.91 -2.71
N TYR A 449 -24.52 -6.77 -3.10
CA TYR A 449 -23.61 -6.57 -4.22
C TYR A 449 -23.77 -7.69 -5.22
N LEU A 450 -23.97 -7.36 -6.49
CA LEU A 450 -24.13 -8.32 -7.58
C LEU A 450 -23.18 -7.95 -8.72
N ASN A 451 -22.54 -8.95 -9.30
CA ASN A 451 -21.70 -8.80 -10.49
C ASN A 451 -22.19 -9.70 -11.62
N TYR A 452 -22.09 -9.17 -12.84
CA TYR A 452 -22.32 -9.92 -14.08
C TYR A 452 -21.23 -9.60 -15.09
N TYR A 453 -20.55 -10.64 -15.58
CA TYR A 453 -19.46 -10.57 -16.55
C TYR A 453 -19.93 -11.13 -17.90
N PRO A 454 -20.60 -10.34 -18.76
CA PRO A 454 -21.00 -10.80 -20.08
C PRO A 454 -19.81 -11.17 -20.98
N SER A 455 -18.59 -10.69 -20.65
CA SER A 455 -17.33 -11.14 -21.24
C SER A 455 -16.16 -10.84 -20.29
N TYR A 456 -14.97 -11.38 -20.54
CA TYR A 456 -13.75 -11.05 -19.79
C TYR A 456 -13.36 -9.56 -19.84
N ARG A 457 -13.93 -8.79 -20.77
CA ARG A 457 -13.70 -7.35 -20.95
C ARG A 457 -14.75 -6.49 -20.27
N ALA A 458 -15.87 -7.04 -19.83
CA ALA A 458 -17.02 -6.25 -19.41
C ALA A 458 -17.57 -6.78 -18.08
N ARG A 459 -17.83 -5.86 -17.15
CA ARG A 459 -18.48 -6.15 -15.87
C ARG A 459 -19.59 -5.16 -15.63
N TRP A 460 -20.79 -5.66 -15.41
CA TRP A 460 -21.88 -4.92 -14.79
C TRP A 460 -21.89 -5.22 -13.30
N TYR A 461 -22.18 -4.21 -12.49
CA TYR A 461 -22.39 -4.40 -11.07
C TYR A 461 -23.56 -3.58 -10.56
N TYR A 462 -24.21 -4.13 -9.54
CA TYR A 462 -25.27 -3.48 -8.81
C TYR A 462 -24.94 -3.53 -7.32
N ASN A 463 -25.12 -2.40 -6.65
CA ASN A 463 -24.97 -2.27 -5.21
C ASN A 463 -26.24 -1.64 -4.65
N SER A 464 -26.84 -2.27 -3.65
CA SER A 464 -27.91 -1.70 -2.84
C SER A 464 -27.47 -1.72 -1.38
N ASP A 465 -27.63 -0.59 -0.71
CA ASP A 465 -27.27 -0.41 0.69
C ASP A 465 -28.42 0.30 1.41
N TYR A 466 -29.11 -0.41 2.29
CA TYR A 466 -30.27 0.08 3.03
C TYR A 466 -29.97 0.06 4.52
N PHE A 467 -30.25 1.13 5.23
CA PHE A 467 -30.27 1.10 6.68
C PHE A 467 -31.36 1.96 7.28
N SER A 468 -31.79 1.58 8.48
CA SER A 468 -32.85 2.21 9.23
C SER A 468 -32.47 2.29 10.70
N TYR A 469 -32.72 3.44 11.30
CA TYR A 469 -32.69 3.67 12.74
C TYR A 469 -34.11 3.99 13.21
N GLY A 470 -34.67 3.12 14.06
CA GLY A 470 -35.86 3.39 14.84
C GLY A 470 -35.44 3.77 16.27
N TYR A 471 -35.25 5.06 16.53
CA TYR A 471 -35.03 5.56 17.87
C TYR A 471 -36.35 5.66 18.64
N SER A 472 -36.29 5.54 19.97
CA SER A 472 -37.42 5.87 20.85
C SER A 472 -37.84 7.36 20.74
N ASP A 473 -36.91 8.25 20.37
CA ASP A 473 -37.22 9.62 19.95
C ASP A 473 -37.40 9.68 18.43
N ASP A 474 -38.66 9.67 17.97
CA ASP A 474 -39.04 9.69 16.56
C ASP A 474 -38.48 10.89 15.77
N ALA A 475 -38.05 11.97 16.41
CA ALA A 475 -37.39 13.11 15.76
C ALA A 475 -35.99 12.75 15.21
N ARG A 476 -35.42 11.64 15.69
CA ARG A 476 -34.10 11.13 15.32
C ARG A 476 -34.17 9.93 14.38
N SER A 477 -35.30 9.24 14.36
CA SER A 477 -35.54 8.07 13.51
C SER A 477 -35.47 8.42 12.04
N TYR A 478 -34.78 7.59 11.26
CA TYR A 478 -34.60 7.79 9.82
C TYR A 478 -34.25 6.48 9.12
N ARG A 479 -34.49 6.45 7.81
CA ARG A 479 -34.04 5.40 6.92
C ARG A 479 -33.32 6.01 5.73
N ARG A 480 -32.34 5.29 5.21
CA ARG A 480 -31.61 5.65 4.00
C ARG A 480 -31.49 4.43 3.10
N TRP A 481 -31.71 4.65 1.82
CA TRP A 481 -31.49 3.65 0.79
C TRP A 481 -30.59 4.23 -0.29
N PHE A 482 -29.49 3.55 -0.55
CA PHE A 482 -28.57 3.85 -1.62
C PHE A 482 -28.59 2.73 -2.65
N ASN A 483 -28.70 3.08 -3.92
CA ASN A 483 -28.62 2.15 -5.04
C ASN A 483 -27.59 2.67 -6.03
N ARG A 484 -26.77 1.77 -6.56
CA ARG A 484 -25.79 2.08 -7.59
C ARG A 484 -25.80 0.99 -8.64
N VAL A 485 -25.83 1.39 -9.90
CA VAL A 485 -25.54 0.52 -11.04
C VAL A 485 -24.31 1.06 -11.76
N GLY A 486 -23.40 0.18 -12.13
CA GLY A 486 -22.21 0.57 -12.85
C GLY A 486 -21.79 -0.48 -13.87
N MET A 487 -20.95 -0.03 -14.80
CA MET A 487 -20.33 -0.84 -15.82
C MET A 487 -18.85 -0.49 -15.90
N ASN A 488 -18.00 -1.50 -15.97
CA ASN A 488 -16.60 -1.38 -16.35
C ASN A 488 -16.39 -2.13 -17.67
N TYR A 489 -15.70 -1.51 -18.62
CA TYR A 489 -15.37 -2.09 -19.91
C TYR A 489 -13.90 -1.84 -20.27
N ASN A 490 -13.17 -2.91 -20.56
CA ASN A 490 -11.78 -2.90 -21.01
C ASN A 490 -11.74 -3.07 -22.54
N PHE A 491 -11.29 -2.04 -23.25
CA PHE A 491 -11.13 -2.05 -24.69
C PHE A 491 -9.91 -2.87 -25.14
N PRO A 492 -9.87 -3.31 -26.42
CA PRO A 492 -8.62 -3.74 -27.03
C PRO A 492 -7.54 -2.65 -26.87
N ARG A 493 -6.29 -3.06 -26.58
CA ARG A 493 -5.13 -2.17 -26.28
C ARG A 493 -5.09 -1.55 -24.88
N GLY A 494 -5.88 -2.04 -23.92
CA GLY A 494 -5.70 -1.71 -22.50
C GLY A 494 -6.41 -0.45 -22.00
N ALA A 495 -7.12 0.27 -22.88
CA ALA A 495 -7.99 1.36 -22.44
C ALA A 495 -9.18 0.83 -21.61
N ALA A 496 -9.66 1.61 -20.64
CA ALA A 496 -10.74 1.22 -19.75
C ALA A 496 -11.77 2.35 -19.60
N LEU A 497 -13.05 2.01 -19.53
CA LEU A 497 -14.13 2.94 -19.20
C LEU A 497 -14.95 2.37 -18.05
N THR A 498 -15.12 3.17 -17.00
CA THR A 498 -16.05 2.90 -15.91
C THR A 498 -17.14 3.95 -15.91
N THR A 499 -18.40 3.55 -15.82
CA THR A 499 -19.55 4.45 -15.70
C THR A 499 -20.44 4.00 -14.54
N GLU A 500 -20.91 4.93 -13.73
CA GLU A 500 -21.81 4.66 -12.61
C GLU A 500 -23.00 5.63 -12.58
N LEU A 501 -24.14 5.12 -12.12
CA LEU A 501 -25.33 5.86 -11.74
C LEU A 501 -25.68 5.47 -10.30
N GLY A 502 -25.69 6.45 -9.41
CA GLY A 502 -26.07 6.30 -8.01
C GLY A 502 -27.33 7.08 -7.68
N TYR A 503 -28.17 6.53 -6.81
CA TYR A 503 -29.32 7.21 -6.22
C TYR A 503 -29.36 6.93 -4.72
N THR A 504 -29.31 8.00 -3.93
CA THR A 504 -29.57 7.97 -2.49
C THR A 504 -30.93 8.58 -2.22
N ASP A 505 -31.72 7.93 -1.38
CA ASP A 505 -32.91 8.50 -0.75
C ASP A 505 -32.80 8.39 0.77
N GLN A 506 -33.11 9.46 1.48
CA GLN A 506 -33.13 9.47 2.94
C GLN A 506 -34.39 10.17 3.45
N SER A 507 -35.09 9.49 4.34
CA SER A 507 -36.32 10.01 4.96
C SER A 507 -36.27 9.88 6.49
N TYR A 508 -36.71 10.93 7.18
CA TYR A 508 -36.87 10.99 8.63
C TYR A 508 -38.32 10.69 9.02
N SER A 509 -38.53 10.07 10.19
CA SER A 509 -39.86 9.61 10.61
C SER A 509 -40.85 10.75 10.88
N THR A 510 -40.38 11.86 11.46
CA THR A 510 -41.25 12.99 11.86
C THR A 510 -40.78 14.35 11.34
N ASN A 511 -39.51 14.51 10.98
CA ASN A 511 -38.96 15.76 10.47
C ASN A 511 -38.68 15.69 8.96
N THR A 512 -39.74 15.53 8.17
CA THR A 512 -39.67 15.34 6.71
C THR A 512 -39.04 16.51 5.97
N GLY A 513 -38.94 17.69 6.59
CA GLY A 513 -38.18 18.83 6.03
C GLY A 513 -36.68 18.56 5.87
N ARG A 514 -36.16 17.51 6.52
CA ARG A 514 -34.76 17.07 6.40
C ARG A 514 -34.57 15.95 5.38
N ASP A 515 -35.64 15.45 4.77
CA ASP A 515 -35.57 14.41 3.77
C ASP A 515 -34.81 14.92 2.55
N TYR A 516 -34.04 14.05 1.91
CA TYR A 516 -33.29 14.43 0.73
C TYR A 516 -33.03 13.25 -0.19
N SER A 517 -32.82 13.57 -1.46
CA SER A 517 -32.34 12.65 -2.46
C SER A 517 -31.02 13.16 -3.05
N ILE A 518 -30.16 12.22 -3.45
CA ILE A 518 -28.94 12.51 -4.20
C ILE A 518 -28.93 11.64 -5.45
N LEU A 519 -28.71 12.28 -6.61
CA LEU A 519 -28.42 11.61 -7.86
C LEU A 519 -26.94 11.80 -8.18
N ASP A 520 -26.21 10.71 -8.34
CA ASP A 520 -24.78 10.71 -8.67
C ASP A 520 -24.56 10.06 -10.05
N LEU A 521 -23.73 10.68 -10.88
CA LEU A 521 -23.30 10.20 -12.18
C LEU A 521 -21.78 10.25 -12.21
N PHE A 522 -21.14 9.17 -12.62
CA PHE A 522 -19.69 9.10 -12.73
C PHE A 522 -19.27 8.42 -14.02
N ALA A 523 -18.22 8.96 -14.65
CA ALA A 523 -17.53 8.34 -15.75
C ALA A 523 -16.02 8.50 -15.56
N ASP A 524 -15.25 7.44 -15.76
CA ASP A 524 -13.79 7.42 -15.65
C ASP A 524 -13.21 6.66 -16.83
N PHE A 525 -12.36 7.33 -17.58
CA PHE A 525 -11.75 6.82 -18.79
C PHE A 525 -10.23 6.79 -18.62
N PHE A 526 -9.65 5.63 -18.86
CA PHE A 526 -8.22 5.40 -18.86
C PHE A 526 -7.78 5.01 -20.28
N TYR A 527 -6.68 5.59 -20.75
CA TYR A 527 -6.13 5.31 -22.08
C TYR A 527 -4.61 5.23 -22.05
N PRO A 528 -4.01 4.05 -22.32
CA PRO A 528 -2.57 3.93 -22.52
C PRO A 528 -2.22 4.49 -23.91
N LEU A 529 -1.29 5.45 -23.95
CA LEU A 529 -0.74 6.01 -25.18
C LEU A 529 0.43 5.17 -25.71
N SER A 530 1.25 4.65 -24.80
CA SER A 530 2.36 3.72 -25.02
C SER A 530 2.63 2.92 -23.73
N ASP A 531 3.65 2.06 -23.72
CA ASP A 531 4.01 1.28 -22.52
C ASP A 531 4.40 2.16 -21.32
N ASP A 532 4.91 3.36 -21.61
CA ASP A 532 5.39 4.33 -20.61
C ASP A 532 4.44 5.52 -20.38
N GLN A 533 3.36 5.65 -21.16
CA GLN A 533 2.49 6.82 -21.13
C GLN A 533 1.02 6.46 -21.01
N ASP A 534 0.30 7.14 -20.12
CA ASP A 534 -1.15 7.01 -19.99
C ASP A 534 -1.85 8.33 -19.69
N ILE A 535 -3.14 8.39 -20.07
CA ILE A 535 -4.05 9.47 -19.72
C ILE A 535 -5.23 8.88 -18.97
N ARG A 536 -5.66 9.56 -17.90
CA ARG A 536 -6.93 9.31 -17.22
C ARG A 536 -7.78 10.58 -17.22
N CYS A 537 -9.05 10.45 -17.54
CA CYS A 537 -10.04 11.52 -17.45
C CYS A 537 -11.26 11.02 -16.71
N TYR A 538 -11.70 11.74 -15.68
CA TYR A 538 -12.95 11.41 -14.98
C TYR A 538 -13.88 12.62 -14.88
N VAL A 539 -15.17 12.35 -14.87
CA VAL A 539 -16.24 13.31 -14.68
C VAL A 539 -17.21 12.75 -13.66
N ALA A 540 -17.56 13.57 -12.66
CA ALA A 540 -18.65 13.30 -11.73
C ALA A 540 -19.66 14.43 -11.76
N TYR A 541 -20.94 14.09 -11.76
CA TYR A 541 -22.04 15.02 -11.58
C TYR A 541 -22.92 14.53 -10.44
N ASN A 542 -23.16 15.39 -9.45
CA ASN A 542 -24.05 15.06 -8.34
C ASN A 542 -25.12 16.12 -8.18
N ARG A 543 -26.31 15.73 -7.74
CA ARG A 543 -27.39 16.66 -7.44
C ARG A 543 -28.07 16.27 -6.14
N LEU A 544 -28.07 17.19 -5.19
CA LEU A 544 -28.79 17.04 -3.93
C LEU A 544 -30.09 17.87 -4.01
N ASN A 545 -31.22 17.24 -3.69
CA ASN A 545 -32.50 17.93 -3.49
C ASN A 545 -33.06 17.56 -2.11
N GLN A 546 -33.27 18.55 -1.25
CA GLN A 546 -34.01 18.38 -0.01
C GLN A 546 -35.51 18.54 -0.25
N ALA A 547 -36.34 17.86 0.54
CA ALA A 547 -37.79 17.96 0.46
C ALA A 547 -38.32 19.35 0.84
N MET A 548 -37.57 20.11 1.64
CA MET A 548 -37.89 21.48 1.98
C MET A 548 -37.73 22.38 0.74
N LEU A 549 -38.85 22.92 0.23
CA LEU A 549 -38.98 23.81 -0.95
C LEU A 549 -38.10 25.08 -0.94
N ALA A 550 -37.36 25.31 0.14
CA ALA A 550 -36.54 26.50 0.36
C ALA A 550 -35.14 26.20 0.91
N SER A 551 -34.64 24.97 0.74
CA SER A 551 -33.34 24.60 1.31
C SER A 551 -32.21 25.45 0.75
N VAL A 552 -31.34 25.90 1.65
CA VAL A 552 -30.06 26.52 1.29
C VAL A 552 -29.03 25.49 0.86
N ASN A 553 -29.24 24.21 1.19
CA ASN A 553 -28.28 23.13 0.97
C ASN A 553 -28.44 22.44 -0.37
N ASP A 554 -29.49 22.74 -1.14
CA ASP A 554 -29.68 22.18 -2.48
C ASP A 554 -28.56 22.65 -3.40
N TYR A 555 -27.95 21.69 -4.11
CA TYR A 555 -26.86 21.97 -5.03
C TYR A 555 -26.84 21.04 -6.25
N LYS A 556 -26.15 21.51 -7.29
CA LYS A 556 -25.64 20.69 -8.40
C LYS A 556 -24.13 20.79 -8.40
N SER A 557 -23.43 19.67 -8.41
CA SER A 557 -21.97 19.65 -8.50
C SER A 557 -21.51 19.01 -9.80
N PHE A 558 -20.39 19.50 -10.32
CA PHE A 558 -19.69 18.98 -11.48
C PHE A 558 -18.20 18.96 -11.15
N ASN A 559 -17.61 17.76 -11.19
CA ASN A 559 -16.21 17.55 -10.93
C ASN A 559 -15.57 16.94 -12.18
N LEU A 560 -14.44 17.48 -12.60
CA LEU A 560 -13.64 16.99 -13.71
C LEU A 560 -12.21 16.77 -13.21
N GLY A 561 -11.59 15.69 -13.64
CA GLY A 561 -10.15 15.52 -13.48
C GLY A 561 -9.51 14.96 -14.74
N LEU A 562 -8.30 15.42 -15.02
CA LEU A 562 -7.45 14.96 -16.10
C LEU A 562 -6.07 14.65 -15.52
N GLU A 563 -5.52 13.49 -15.83
CA GLU A 563 -4.20 13.06 -15.37
C GLU A 563 -3.41 12.53 -16.56
N TYR A 564 -2.16 12.96 -16.68
CA TYR A 564 -1.18 12.43 -17.62
C TYR A 564 -0.03 11.83 -16.83
N ARG A 565 0.37 10.62 -17.21
CA ARG A 565 1.50 9.91 -16.60
C ARG A 565 2.52 9.57 -17.67
N TYR A 566 3.79 9.75 -17.34
CA TYR A 566 4.90 9.40 -18.20
C TYR A 566 6.04 8.78 -17.39
N ARG A 567 6.50 7.60 -17.79
CA ARG A 567 7.74 6.99 -17.29
C ARG A 567 8.86 7.27 -18.27
N PHE A 568 10.01 7.69 -17.77
CA PHE A 568 11.19 7.86 -18.62
C PHE A 568 12.41 7.29 -17.91
N ASP A 569 13.32 6.73 -18.71
CA ASP A 569 14.62 6.19 -18.25
C ASP A 569 14.49 5.04 -17.23
N GLY A 570 13.33 4.35 -17.19
CA GLY A 570 13.00 3.26 -16.25
C GLY A 570 12.84 3.68 -14.78
N ASN A 571 13.56 4.73 -14.38
CA ASN A 571 13.79 5.17 -13.02
C ASN A 571 12.95 6.38 -12.63
N TYR A 572 12.36 7.11 -13.59
CA TYR A 572 11.59 8.33 -13.31
C TYR A 572 10.14 8.21 -13.77
N ARG A 573 9.25 8.84 -13.00
CA ARG A 573 7.82 8.93 -13.31
C ARG A 573 7.31 10.35 -13.10
N LEU A 574 6.84 10.98 -14.17
CA LEU A 574 6.11 12.24 -14.13
C LEU A 574 4.59 11.97 -14.06
N ILE A 575 3.90 12.69 -13.17
CA ILE A 575 2.44 12.75 -13.13
C ILE A 575 2.03 14.22 -13.16
N LEU A 576 1.18 14.58 -14.12
CA LEU A 576 0.54 15.88 -14.19
C LEU A 576 -0.96 15.67 -14.01
N SER A 577 -1.57 16.35 -13.04
CA SER A 577 -3.00 16.25 -12.79
C SER A 577 -3.65 17.64 -12.78
N TYR A 578 -4.85 17.73 -13.33
CA TYR A 578 -5.71 18.91 -13.27
C TYR A 578 -7.05 18.47 -12.70
N THR A 579 -7.58 19.23 -11.75
CA THR A 579 -8.91 19.02 -11.19
C THR A 579 -9.71 20.31 -11.22
N TYR A 580 -11.01 20.16 -11.40
CA TYR A 580 -11.99 21.23 -11.37
C TYR A 580 -13.21 20.75 -10.59
N ASP A 581 -13.55 21.40 -9.48
CA ASP A 581 -14.76 21.16 -8.68
C ASP A 581 -15.65 22.41 -8.76
N ARG A 582 -16.87 22.21 -9.23
CA ARG A 582 -17.89 23.24 -9.21
C ARG A 582 -19.11 22.73 -8.46
N ARG A 583 -19.60 23.51 -7.50
CA ARG A 583 -20.86 23.27 -6.80
C ARG A 583 -21.72 24.52 -6.84
N ASP A 584 -22.76 24.46 -7.66
CA ASP A 584 -23.75 25.52 -7.77
C ASP A 584 -24.84 25.32 -6.71
N TYR A 585 -24.94 26.25 -5.76
CA TYR A 585 -25.97 26.21 -4.73
C TYR A 585 -27.18 27.04 -5.15
N ALA A 586 -28.37 26.62 -4.73
CA ALA A 586 -29.59 27.37 -5.07
C ALA A 586 -29.67 28.74 -4.38
N ARG A 587 -29.08 28.88 -3.19
CA ARG A 587 -29.30 30.04 -2.29
C ARG A 587 -28.09 30.48 -1.47
N GLN A 588 -26.91 29.93 -1.73
CA GLN A 588 -25.64 30.33 -1.11
C GLN A 588 -24.55 30.44 -2.17
N THR A 589 -23.38 30.96 -1.82
CA THR A 589 -22.30 31.18 -2.77
C THR A 589 -21.86 29.86 -3.40
N ASP A 590 -21.72 29.85 -4.72
CA ASP A 590 -21.20 28.69 -5.46
C ASP A 590 -19.75 28.41 -5.07
N ILE A 591 -19.37 27.13 -5.08
CA ILE A 591 -17.97 26.70 -4.99
C ILE A 591 -17.46 26.45 -6.41
N LYS A 592 -16.28 26.94 -6.71
CA LYS A 592 -15.52 26.85 -7.96
C LYS A 592 -14.05 26.80 -7.58
N ASP A 593 -13.50 25.60 -7.60
CA ASP A 593 -12.13 25.32 -7.22
C ASP A 593 -11.43 24.65 -8.41
N ASP A 594 -10.23 25.10 -8.74
CA ASP A 594 -9.38 24.50 -9.76
C ASP A 594 -7.99 24.25 -9.20
N ALA A 595 -7.38 23.11 -9.52
CA ALA A 595 -6.03 22.78 -9.08
C ALA A 595 -5.25 22.07 -10.18
N LEU A 596 -3.95 22.37 -10.22
CA LEU A 596 -2.94 21.73 -11.04
C LEU A 596 -1.89 21.13 -10.11
N GLU A 597 -1.61 19.85 -10.27
CA GLU A 597 -0.56 19.13 -9.55
C GLU A 597 0.49 18.62 -10.54
N ALA A 598 1.76 18.78 -10.20
CA ALA A 598 2.88 18.15 -10.88
C ALA A 598 3.66 17.33 -9.87
N ARG A 599 3.93 16.05 -10.18
CA ARG A 599 4.67 15.12 -9.32
C ARG A 599 5.75 14.42 -10.13
N LEU A 600 6.93 14.32 -9.56
CA LEU A 600 8.07 13.59 -10.11
C LEU A 600 8.49 12.52 -9.10
N GLY A 601 8.21 11.26 -9.43
CA GLY A 601 8.75 10.09 -8.74
C GLY A 601 10.09 9.67 -9.34
N PHE A 602 10.95 9.10 -8.50
CA PHE A 602 12.25 8.58 -8.88
C PHE A 602 12.59 7.30 -8.10
N GLU A 603 13.36 6.42 -8.70
CA GLU A 603 13.81 5.11 -8.18
C GLU A 603 15.23 4.84 -8.72
N PHE A 604 16.17 4.41 -7.88
CA PHE A 604 17.56 4.13 -8.24
C PHE A 604 18.23 3.10 -7.33
#